data_AF-A0A4R0KM86-F1
#
_entry.id   AF-A0A4R0KM86-F1
#
_cell.length_a   1.000
_cell.length_b   1.000
_cell.length_c   1.000
_cell.angle_alpha   90.00
_cell.angle_beta   90.00
_cell.angle_gamma   90.00
#
_symmetry.space_group_name_H-M   'P 1'
#
loop_
_entity.id
_entity.type
_entity.pdbx_description
1 polymer ?
#
loop_
_entity_poly.entity_id
_entity_poly.type
_entity_poly.pdbx_seq_one_letter_code
_entity_poly.pdbx_strand_id
1 'polypeptide(L)'
;MPVAYTKPHLSYQEQLKLLRSRGLEVNDEAAALRLLTSVGYYRLSAYVYPFRELLPMDERAVASPAHYRSESITAGTTFEQVDRLWQFDRKLRLLVLDVIETVEIGLRTKVAYILGA
;
A
#
# COMPACT_ATOMS: atom_id res chain seq x y z
N MET A 1 -22.46 -13.34 18.19
CA MET A 1 -21.84 -12.14 18.83
C MET A 1 -20.67 -11.71 17.95
N PRO A 2 -20.48 -10.41 17.66
CA PRO A 2 -19.33 -9.97 16.88
C PRO A 2 -18.04 -10.29 17.65
N VAL A 3 -17.04 -10.83 16.94
CA VAL A 3 -15.72 -11.12 17.51
C VAL A 3 -15.03 -9.80 17.83
N ALA A 4 -14.59 -9.61 19.07
CA ALA A 4 -13.85 -8.42 19.47
C ALA A 4 -12.52 -8.33 18.70
N TYR A 5 -12.16 -7.14 18.23
CA TYR A 5 -10.88 -6.91 17.57
C TYR A 5 -9.75 -6.96 18.60
N THR A 6 -8.91 -7.99 18.54
CA THR A 6 -7.86 -8.27 19.54
C THR A 6 -6.44 -7.93 19.08
N LYS A 7 -6.26 -7.39 17.87
CA LYS A 7 -4.90 -7.10 17.39
C LYS A 7 -4.29 -5.97 18.23
N PRO A 8 -3.06 -6.15 18.74
CA PRO A 8 -2.41 -5.14 19.56
C PRO A 8 -2.14 -3.88 18.73
N HIS A 9 -2.25 -2.73 19.37
CA HIS A 9 -1.76 -1.48 18.81
C HIS A 9 -0.23 -1.49 18.87
N LEU A 10 0.42 -1.31 17.72
CA LEU A 10 1.87 -1.25 17.60
C LEU A 10 2.33 0.20 17.42
N SER A 11 3.33 0.63 18.18
CA SER A 11 4.11 1.85 17.93
C SER A 11 4.84 1.80 16.58
N TYR A 12 5.31 2.94 16.08
CA TYR A 12 6.06 2.99 14.81
C TYR A 12 7.33 2.14 14.84
N GLN A 13 8.01 2.07 15.98
CA GLN A 13 9.18 1.22 16.19
C GLN A 13 8.81 -0.26 16.12
N GLU A 14 7.69 -0.66 16.75
CA GLU A 14 7.20 -2.04 16.68
C GLU A 14 6.72 -2.42 15.29
N GLN A 15 6.10 -1.49 14.56
CA GLN A 15 5.73 -1.67 13.16
C GLN A 15 6.97 -1.88 12.28
N LEU A 16 8.04 -1.10 12.48
CA LEU A 16 9.29 -1.28 11.76
C LEU A 16 9.95 -2.61 12.10
N LYS A 17 9.96 -3.00 13.38
CA LYS A 17 10.45 -4.31 13.83
C LYS A 17 9.67 -5.46 13.18
N LEU A 18 8.35 -5.34 13.07
CA LEU A 18 7.51 -6.33 12.39
C LEU A 18 7.84 -6.45 10.88
N LEU A 19 8.15 -5.34 10.23
CA LEU A 19 8.59 -5.37 8.82
C LEU A 19 9.95 -6.05 8.69
N ARG A 20 10.90 -5.72 9.56
CA ARG A 20 12.22 -6.38 9.60
C ARG A 20 12.10 -7.87 9.88
N SER A 21 11.25 -8.28 10.83
CA SER A 21 11.05 -9.70 11.18
C SER A 21 10.42 -10.51 10.05
N ARG A 22 9.77 -9.85 9.08
CA ARG A 22 9.24 -10.48 7.86
C ARG A 22 10.25 -10.52 6.72
N GLY A 23 11.46 -9.99 6.89
CA GLY A 23 12.52 -10.00 5.87
C GLY A 23 12.72 -8.67 5.15
N LEU A 24 12.09 -7.57 5.58
CA LEU A 24 12.37 -6.26 4.98
C LEU A 24 13.74 -5.73 5.45
N GLU A 25 14.64 -5.49 4.52
CA GLU A 25 15.91 -4.85 4.79
C GLU A 25 15.71 -3.34 4.95
N VAL A 26 16.18 -2.78 6.05
CA VAL A 26 16.05 -1.34 6.34
C VAL A 26 17.44 -0.80 6.64
N ASN A 27 17.99 -0.07 5.66
CA ASN A 27 19.33 0.50 5.72
C ASN A 27 19.37 1.81 6.51
N ASP A 28 18.35 2.67 6.33
CA ASP A 28 18.15 3.89 7.12
C ASP A 28 16.87 3.79 7.96
N GLU A 29 17.05 3.46 9.24
CA GLU A 29 15.95 3.35 10.21
C GLU A 29 15.25 4.69 10.45
N ALA A 30 15.99 5.80 10.47
CA ALA A 30 15.42 7.11 10.70
C ALA A 30 14.53 7.52 9.52
N ALA A 31 14.95 7.27 8.28
CA ALA A 31 14.12 7.46 7.10
C ALA A 31 12.87 6.58 7.13
N ALA A 32 13.03 5.30 7.49
CA ALA A 32 11.89 4.39 7.58
C ALA A 32 10.85 4.82 8.61
N LEU A 33 11.28 5.27 9.80
CA LEU A 33 10.39 5.79 10.84
C LEU A 33 9.71 7.09 10.44
N ARG A 34 10.41 8.00 9.75
CA ARG A 34 9.79 9.23 9.21
C ARG A 34 8.69 8.90 8.20
N LEU A 35 8.93 7.94 7.31
CA LEU A 35 7.95 7.52 6.33
C LEU A 35 6.77 6.79 6.98
N LEU A 36 7.02 5.88 7.93
CA LEU A 36 5.97 5.20 8.70
C LEU A 36 5.08 6.18 9.46
N THR A 37 5.67 7.22 10.06
CA THR A 37 4.92 8.26 10.78
C THR A 37 4.04 9.09 9.85
N SER A 38 4.52 9.41 8.64
CA SER A 38 3.80 10.29 7.70
C SER A 38 2.79 9.56 6.81
N VAL A 39 3.08 8.32 6.41
CA VAL A 39 2.27 7.53 5.46
C VAL A 39 1.38 6.51 6.19
N GLY A 40 1.83 6.02 7.34
CA GLY A 40 1.17 4.98 8.13
C GLY A 40 1.50 3.56 7.66
N TYR A 41 1.61 2.64 8.62
CA TYR A 41 1.94 1.23 8.36
C TYR A 41 0.99 0.54 7.40
N TYR A 42 -0.34 0.70 7.55
CA TYR A 42 -1.29 0.00 6.69
C TYR A 42 -1.14 0.37 5.22
N ARG A 43 -0.92 1.65 4.93
CA ARG A 43 -0.67 2.13 3.57
C ARG A 43 0.65 1.59 3.02
N LEU A 44 1.74 1.69 3.78
CA LEU A 44 3.04 1.13 3.37
C LEU A 44 2.99 -0.39 3.18
N SER A 45 2.25 -1.11 4.03
CA SER A 45 2.13 -2.56 3.96
C SER A 45 1.49 -3.05 2.65
N ALA A 46 0.64 -2.23 2.03
CA ALA A 46 0.09 -2.51 0.70
C ALA A 46 1.18 -2.43 -0.39
N TYR A 47 2.18 -1.54 -0.24
CA TYR A 47 3.33 -1.46 -1.14
C TYR A 47 4.42 -2.48 -0.82
N VAL A 48 4.39 -3.09 0.37
CA VAL A 48 5.23 -4.27 0.69
C VAL A 48 4.65 -5.54 0.06
N TYR A 49 3.32 -5.61 -0.12
CA TYR A 49 2.64 -6.81 -0.62
C TYR A 49 3.23 -7.41 -1.91
N PRO A 50 3.59 -6.64 -2.95
CA PRO A 50 4.21 -7.17 -4.18
C PRO A 50 5.55 -7.86 -3.96
N PHE A 51 6.27 -7.51 -2.88
CA PHE A 51 7.57 -8.07 -2.53
C PHE A 51 7.47 -9.33 -1.67
N ARG A 52 6.26 -9.72 -1.24
CA ARG A 52 6.04 -10.94 -0.46
C ARG A 52 6.23 -12.17 -1.33
N GLU A 53 6.80 -13.23 -0.77
CA GLU A 53 6.95 -14.50 -1.45
C GLU A 53 5.58 -15.06 -1.83
N LEU A 54 5.53 -15.80 -2.94
CA LEU A 54 4.31 -16.48 -3.32
C LEU A 54 4.12 -17.71 -2.43
N LEU A 55 2.88 -18.03 -2.06
CA LEU A 55 2.58 -19.25 -1.33
C LEU A 55 2.97 -20.50 -2.16
N PRO A 56 3.27 -21.64 -1.52
CA PRO A 56 3.38 -22.93 -2.21
C PRO A 56 2.12 -23.28 -3.03
N MET A 57 2.27 -24.07 -4.08
CA MET A 57 1.19 -24.35 -5.04
C MET A 57 -0.02 -25.06 -4.39
N ASP A 58 0.27 -25.96 -3.46
CA ASP A 58 -0.67 -26.68 -2.61
C ASP A 58 -1.44 -25.74 -1.68
N GLU A 59 -0.78 -24.73 -1.09
CA GLU A 59 -1.44 -23.74 -0.24
C GLU A 59 -2.24 -22.70 -1.03
N ARG A 60 -1.80 -22.34 -2.26
CA ARG A 60 -2.54 -21.42 -3.14
C ARG A 60 -3.89 -21.97 -3.57
N ALA A 61 -4.02 -23.29 -3.69
CA ALA A 61 -5.28 -23.94 -4.05
C ALA A 61 -6.31 -23.89 -2.90
N VAL A 62 -5.84 -23.78 -1.66
CA VAL A 62 -6.68 -23.66 -0.45
C VAL A 62 -6.99 -22.19 -0.15
N ALA A 63 -6.04 -21.30 -0.45
CA ALA A 63 -6.24 -19.88 -0.32
C ALA A 63 -7.19 -19.33 -1.41
N SER A 64 -7.90 -18.24 -1.10
CA SER A 64 -8.71 -17.52 -2.10
C SER A 64 -7.85 -17.15 -3.32
N PRO A 65 -8.42 -17.04 -4.55
CA PRO A 65 -7.71 -16.53 -5.72
C PRO A 65 -7.00 -15.19 -5.48
N ALA A 66 -7.47 -14.42 -4.49
CA ALA A 66 -6.92 -13.14 -4.09
C ALA A 66 -5.78 -13.22 -3.05
N HIS A 67 -5.48 -14.40 -2.48
CA HIS A 67 -4.57 -14.56 -1.35
C HIS A 67 -3.45 -15.58 -1.64
N TYR A 68 -2.60 -15.27 -2.61
CA TYR A 68 -1.56 -16.19 -3.10
C TYR A 68 -0.13 -15.84 -2.62
N ARG A 69 0.02 -14.93 -1.65
CA ARG A 69 1.30 -14.46 -1.11
C ARG A 69 1.42 -14.73 0.39
N SER A 70 2.60 -15.10 0.84
CA SER A 70 2.91 -15.38 2.24
C SER A 70 3.08 -14.08 3.04
N GLU A 71 3.37 -14.17 4.34
CA GLU A 71 3.80 -13.00 5.11
C GLU A 71 5.29 -12.66 4.94
N SER A 72 6.09 -13.62 4.47
CA SER A 72 7.52 -13.48 4.25
C SER A 72 7.80 -12.59 3.06
N ILE A 73 8.80 -11.72 3.19
CA ILE A 73 9.25 -10.80 2.16
C ILE A 73 10.45 -11.44 1.46
N THR A 74 10.48 -11.32 0.14
CA THR A 74 11.57 -11.84 -0.70
C THR A 74 12.90 -11.26 -0.26
N ALA A 75 13.92 -12.10 -0.09
CA ALA A 75 15.27 -11.68 0.31
C ALA A 75 15.85 -10.58 -0.61
N GLY A 76 16.58 -9.63 -0.03
CA GLY A 76 17.10 -8.47 -0.76
C GLY A 76 16.08 -7.36 -0.99
N THR A 77 14.83 -7.50 -0.51
CA THR A 77 13.86 -6.41 -0.58
C THR A 77 14.21 -5.35 0.45
N THR A 78 14.44 -4.13 -0.02
CA THR A 78 14.80 -3.00 0.84
C THR A 78 13.64 -2.03 1.05
N PHE A 79 13.65 -1.32 2.17
CA PHE A 79 12.68 -0.27 2.48
C PHE A 79 12.65 0.82 1.40
N GLU A 80 13.80 1.15 0.81
CA GLU A 80 13.92 2.15 -0.25
C GLU A 80 13.25 1.71 -1.57
N GLN A 81 13.12 0.41 -1.82
CA GLN A 81 12.33 -0.09 -2.94
C GLN A 81 10.82 0.11 -2.70
N VAL A 82 10.36 -0.16 -1.48
CA VAL A 82 8.96 0.07 -1.07
C VAL A 82 8.62 1.56 -1.11
N ASP A 83 9.50 2.41 -0.60
CA ASP A 83 9.37 3.87 -0.65
C ASP A 83 9.30 4.36 -2.10
N ARG A 84 10.22 3.92 -2.98
CA ARG A 84 10.17 4.29 -4.40
C ARG A 84 8.87 3.89 -5.08
N LEU A 85 8.34 2.70 -4.78
CA LEU A 85 7.06 2.24 -5.31
C LEU A 85 5.89 3.13 -4.83
N TRP A 86 5.86 3.46 -3.54
CA TRP A 86 4.87 4.37 -2.98
C TRP A 86 4.95 5.77 -3.60
N GLN A 87 6.16 6.33 -3.74
CA GLN A 87 6.37 7.64 -4.35
C GLN A 87 5.95 7.66 -5.81
N PHE A 88 6.22 6.60 -6.56
CA PHE A 88 5.79 6.46 -7.94
C PHE A 88 4.25 6.48 -8.05
N ASP A 89 3.56 5.65 -7.28
CA ASP A 89 2.09 5.62 -7.27
C ASP A 89 1.50 6.99 -6.87
N ARG A 90 2.08 7.64 -5.86
CA ARG A 90 1.67 8.99 -5.44
C ARG A 90 1.78 9.99 -6.59
N LYS A 91 2.89 9.99 -7.33
CA LYS A 91 3.09 10.89 -8.48
C LYS A 91 2.09 10.58 -9.59
N LEU A 92 1.89 9.30 -9.92
CA LEU A 92 0.92 8.87 -10.92
C LEU A 92 -0.50 9.32 -10.54
N ARG A 93 -0.90 9.12 -9.28
CA ARG A 93 -2.21 9.53 -8.78
C ARG A 93 -2.44 11.03 -8.92
N LEU A 94 -1.43 11.86 -8.66
CA LEU A 94 -1.53 13.31 -8.83
C LEU A 94 -1.72 13.70 -10.30
N LEU A 95 -0.99 13.06 -11.23
CA LEU A 95 -1.18 13.27 -12.67
C LEU A 95 -2.59 12.85 -13.13
N VAL A 96 -3.11 11.74 -12.60
CA VAL A 96 -4.47 11.30 -12.92
C VAL A 96 -5.52 12.26 -12.38
N LEU A 97 -5.34 12.78 -11.16
CA LEU A 97 -6.25 13.76 -10.57
C LEU A 97 -6.34 15.05 -11.40
N ASP A 98 -5.21 15.54 -11.90
CA ASP A 98 -5.14 16.70 -12.81
C ASP A 98 -5.99 16.50 -14.08
N VAL A 99 -5.90 15.32 -14.70
CA VAL A 99 -6.71 14.99 -15.87
C VAL A 99 -8.19 14.84 -15.52
N ILE A 100 -8.51 14.24 -14.37
CA ILE A 100 -9.89 14.07 -13.90
C ILE A 100 -10.57 15.43 -13.73
N GLU A 101 -9.87 16.44 -13.21
CA GLU A 101 -10.41 17.80 -13.05
C GLU A 101 -10.88 18.36 -14.40
N THR A 102 -10.07 18.24 -15.45
CA THR A 102 -10.43 18.72 -16.80
C THR A 102 -11.69 18.00 -17.34
N VAL A 103 -11.77 16.69 -17.14
CA VAL A 103 -12.93 15.89 -17.56
C VAL A 103 -14.19 16.29 -16.78
N GLU A 104 -14.06 16.51 -15.48
CA GLU A 104 -15.16 16.90 -14.60
C GLU A 104 -15.79 18.24 -15.02
N ILE A 105 -14.96 19.25 -15.29
CA ILE A 105 -15.42 20.56 -15.77
C ILE A 105 -16.14 20.41 -17.12
N GLY A 106 -15.55 19.70 -18.08
CA GLY A 106 -16.16 19.48 -19.39
C GLY A 106 -17.50 18.77 -19.31
N LEU A 107 -17.61 17.74 -18.46
CA LEU A 107 -18.87 17.04 -18.22
C LEU A 107 -19.92 17.96 -17.58
N ARG A 108 -19.54 18.68 -16.52
CA ARG A 108 -20.44 19.62 -15.81
C ARG A 108 -21.01 20.67 -16.75
N THR A 109 -20.17 21.26 -17.60
CA THR A 109 -20.61 22.26 -18.59
C THR A 109 -21.61 21.68 -19.58
N LYS A 110 -21.35 20.47 -20.12
CA LYS A 110 -22.28 19.82 -21.07
C LYS A 110 -23.62 19.50 -20.44
N VAL A 111 -23.62 18.97 -19.20
CA VAL A 111 -24.84 18.67 -18.46
C VAL A 111 -25.67 19.94 -18.26
N ALA A 112 -25.04 21.04 -17.81
CA ALA A 112 -25.72 22.31 -17.59
C ALA A 112 -26.32 22.89 -18.90
N TYR A 113 -25.61 22.78 -20.02
CA TYR A 113 -26.09 23.29 -21.30
C TYR A 113 -27.29 22.50 -21.84
N ILE A 114 -27.28 21.16 -21.75
CA ILE A 114 -28.32 20.31 -22.32
C ILE A 114 -29.56 20.25 -21.43
N LEU A 115 -29.39 20.14 -20.11
CA LEU A 115 -30.48 19.94 -19.16
C LEU A 115 -30.95 21.22 -18.45
N GLY A 116 -30.21 22.32 -18.60
CA GLY A 116 -30.58 23.62 -18.02
C GLY A 116 -31.48 24.48 -18.91
N ALA A 117 -31.76 24.04 -20.14
CA ALA A 117 -32.81 24.58 -21.00
C ALA A 117 -34.18 24.00 -20.61
#